data_AF-A0A1F4PLD7-F1
#
_entry.id   AF-A0A1F4PLD7-F1
#
_cell.length_a   1.000
_cell.length_b   1.000
_cell.length_c   1.000
_cell.angle_alpha   90.00
_cell.angle_beta   90.00
_cell.angle_gamma   90.00
#
_symmetry.space_group_name_H-M   'P 1'
#
loop_
_entity.id
_entity.type
_entity.pdbx_description
1 polymer ?
#
loop_
_entity_poly.entity_id
_entity_poly.type
_entity_poly.pdbx_seq_one_letter_code
_entity_poly.pdbx_strand_id
1 'polypeptide(L)'
;MPVPKRKRSKSRRDKRFANKGIKLAIFSECSNCSTALSGHHVCTNCGFYKGRKIMKTKLDRQLKRAEDRSKKQAKKPAASADQPEVVESR
;
A
#
# COMPACT_ATOMS: atom_id res chain seq x y z
N MET A 1 47.02 23.11 7.76
CA MET A 1 45.97 22.06 7.60
C MET A 1 46.61 20.76 7.14
N PRO A 2 46.27 19.59 7.72
CA PRO A 2 46.80 18.31 7.27
C PRO A 2 46.13 17.87 5.96
N VAL A 3 46.95 17.55 4.95
CA VAL A 3 46.51 17.14 3.60
C VAL A 3 47.14 15.79 3.24
N PRO A 4 46.43 14.87 2.56
CA PRO A 4 47.02 13.63 2.11
C PRO A 4 48.24 13.87 1.20
N LYS A 5 49.40 13.33 1.57
CA LYS A 5 50.63 13.49 0.77
C LYS A 5 50.56 12.81 -0.61
N ARG A 6 49.78 11.73 -0.74
CA ARG A 6 49.61 10.97 -2.00
C ARG A 6 48.19 10.40 -2.12
N LYS A 7 47.76 10.13 -3.35
CA LYS A 7 46.53 9.39 -3.66
C LYS A 7 46.60 7.97 -3.08
N ARG A 8 45.51 7.49 -2.47
CA ARG A 8 45.41 6.07 -2.06
C ARG A 8 45.32 5.16 -3.30
N SER A 9 46.05 4.04 -3.27
CA SER A 9 45.91 3.00 -4.29
C SER A 9 44.51 2.39 -4.28
N LYS A 10 44.07 1.84 -5.43
CA LYS A 10 42.78 1.16 -5.57
C LYS A 10 42.61 0.08 -4.50
N SER A 11 43.61 -0.80 -4.34
CA SER A 11 43.62 -1.84 -3.29
C SER A 11 43.41 -1.30 -1.87
N ARG A 12 44.07 -0.21 -1.47
CA ARG A 12 43.89 0.38 -0.12
C ARG A 12 42.56 1.10 0.07
N ARG A 13 41.95 1.58 -1.01
CA ARG A 13 40.59 2.11 -0.99
C ARG A 13 39.61 0.96 -0.80
N ASP A 14 39.69 -0.06 -1.65
CA ASP A 14 38.69 -1.14 -1.70
C ASP A 14 38.74 -2.01 -0.43
N LYS A 15 39.93 -2.28 0.13
CA LYS A 15 40.08 -2.91 1.46
C LYS A 15 39.41 -2.12 2.59
N ARG A 16 39.42 -0.78 2.53
CA ARG A 16 38.70 0.05 3.52
C ARG A 16 37.17 -0.06 3.35
N PHE A 17 36.69 -0.30 2.13
CA PHE A 17 35.26 -0.46 1.85
C PHE A 17 34.74 -1.90 2.06
N ALA A 18 35.63 -2.89 2.21
CA ALA A 18 35.25 -4.30 2.35
C ALA A 18 34.24 -4.58 3.48
N ASN A 19 34.32 -3.83 4.58
CA ASN A 19 33.42 -4.01 5.74
C ASN A 19 32.16 -3.12 5.66
N LYS A 20 31.97 -2.35 4.59
CA LYS A 20 30.82 -1.45 4.39
C LYS A 20 29.71 -2.14 3.58
N GLY A 21 29.32 -3.34 4.01
CA GLY A 21 28.20 -4.05 3.43
C GLY A 21 26.86 -3.47 3.91
N ILE A 22 25.86 -3.50 3.02
CA ILE A 22 24.47 -3.17 3.39
C ILE A 22 23.90 -4.40 4.11
N LYS A 23 23.31 -4.18 5.30
CA LYS A 23 22.61 -5.24 6.02
C LYS A 23 21.19 -5.37 5.47
N LEU A 24 20.78 -6.60 5.19
CA LEU A 24 19.40 -6.88 4.76
C LEU A 24 18.45 -6.66 5.94
N ALA A 25 17.34 -5.99 5.67
CA ALA A 25 16.25 -5.86 6.64
C ALA A 25 15.38 -7.11 6.61
N ILE A 26 14.98 -7.58 7.79
CA ILE A 26 14.06 -8.70 7.93
C ILE A 26 12.63 -8.17 7.85
N PHE A 27 11.83 -8.78 6.97
CA PHE A 27 10.40 -8.49 6.83
C PHE A 27 9.59 -9.73 7.21
N SER A 28 8.48 -9.51 7.90
CA SER A 28 7.47 -10.52 8.24
C SER A 28 6.17 -10.23 7.50
N GLU A 29 5.35 -11.22 7.25
CA GLU A 29 4.03 -11.01 6.63
C GLU A 29 3.02 -10.45 7.62
N CYS A 30 2.16 -9.53 7.15
CA CYS A 30 1.04 -9.02 7.93
C CYS A 30 -0.14 -10.00 7.90
N SER A 31 -0.64 -10.41 9.06
CA SER A 31 -1.74 -11.37 9.17
C SER A 31 -3.09 -10.94 8.55
N ASN A 32 -3.31 -9.64 8.35
CA ASN A 32 -4.60 -9.13 7.84
C ASN A 32 -4.59 -8.81 6.34
N CYS A 33 -3.42 -8.51 5.76
CA CYS A 33 -3.34 -8.04 4.37
C CYS A 33 -2.17 -8.62 3.58
N SER A 34 -1.49 -9.63 4.14
CA SER A 34 -0.37 -10.38 3.55
C SER A 34 0.79 -9.55 2.99
N THR A 35 0.86 -8.25 3.30
CA THR A 35 1.97 -7.39 2.87
C THR A 35 3.18 -7.54 3.76
N ALA A 36 4.37 -7.36 3.19
CA ALA A 36 5.62 -7.29 3.93
C ALA A 36 5.59 -6.17 4.99
N LEU A 37 5.98 -6.50 6.21
CA LEU A 37 5.94 -5.64 7.38
C LEU A 37 7.29 -5.70 8.10
N SER A 38 7.80 -4.55 8.51
CA SER A 38 8.96 -4.50 9.40
C SER A 38 8.56 -5.00 10.79
N GLY A 39 9.40 -5.84 11.41
CA GLY A 39 9.13 -6.38 12.74
C GLY A 39 8.80 -5.28 13.76
N HIS A 40 7.81 -5.55 14.62
CA HIS A 40 7.32 -4.63 15.67
C HIS A 40 6.73 -3.29 15.21
N HIS A 41 6.53 -3.05 13.92
CA HIS A 41 5.85 -1.85 13.42
C HIS A 41 4.37 -2.08 13.10
N VAL A 42 3.57 -1.01 13.11
CA VAL A 42 2.18 -1.02 12.64
C VAL A 42 2.16 -1.09 11.12
N CYS A 43 1.26 -1.88 10.54
CA CYS A 43 1.13 -1.96 9.09
C CYS A 43 0.63 -0.64 8.49
N THR A 44 1.38 -0.09 7.53
CA THR A 44 1.06 1.16 6.83
C THR A 44 -0.07 1.01 5.82
N ASN A 45 -0.40 -0.22 5.39
CA ASN A 45 -1.53 -0.49 4.49
C ASN A 45 -2.84 -0.65 5.27
N CYS A 46 -2.91 -1.63 6.18
CA CYS A 46 -4.17 -1.95 6.87
C CYS A 46 -4.33 -1.21 8.21
N GLY A 47 -3.27 -0.65 8.79
CA GLY A 47 -3.33 0.08 10.07
C GLY A 47 -3.46 -0.83 11.30
N PHE A 48 -3.28 -2.14 11.14
CA PHE A 48 -3.39 -3.12 12.22
C PHE A 48 -2.03 -3.45 12.85
N TYR A 49 -2.07 -3.73 14.15
CA TYR A 49 -0.97 -4.28 14.94
C TYR A 49 -1.55 -5.16 16.06
N LYS A 50 -1.02 -6.37 16.23
CA LYS A 50 -1.50 -7.37 17.22
C LYS A 50 -3.04 -7.56 17.21
N GLY A 51 -3.63 -7.64 16.02
CA GLY A 51 -5.07 -7.86 15.85
C GLY A 51 -5.96 -6.66 16.16
N ARG A 52 -5.41 -5.52 16.57
CA ARG A 52 -6.17 -4.29 16.82
C ARG A 52 -5.88 -3.26 15.74
N LYS A 53 -6.90 -2.49 15.37
CA LYS A 53 -6.79 -1.40 14.42
C LYS A 53 -6.35 -0.13 15.15
N ILE A 54 -5.14 0.35 14.85
CA ILE A 54 -4.54 1.50 15.52
C ILE A 54 -4.62 2.75 14.65
N MET A 55 -4.43 2.61 13.33
CA MET A 55 -4.48 3.72 12.39
C MET A 55 -5.65 3.61 11.41
N LYS A 56 -6.26 4.74 11.08
CA LYS A 56 -7.21 4.86 9.96
C LYS A 56 -6.41 5.10 8.69
N THR A 57 -6.38 4.13 7.79
CA THR A 57 -5.54 4.21 6.59
C THR A 57 -6.31 4.69 5.36
N LYS A 58 -5.59 4.91 4.24
CA LYS A 58 -6.21 5.21 2.94
C LYS A 58 -7.15 4.10 2.47
N LEU A 59 -6.82 2.83 2.73
CA LEU A 59 -7.68 1.69 2.42
C LEU A 59 -9.07 1.84 3.08
N ASP A 60 -9.14 2.25 4.34
CA ASP A 60 -10.41 2.44 5.03
C ASP A 60 -11.27 3.54 4.41
N ARG A 61 -10.63 4.63 3.95
CA ARG A 61 -11.35 5.70 3.25
C ARG A 61 -11.88 5.22 1.91
N GLN A 62 -11.15 4.36 1.20
CA GLN A 62 -11.60 3.81 -0.07
C GLN A 62 -12.77 2.84 0.11
N LEU A 63 -12.71 1.96 1.09
CA LEU A 63 -13.81 1.03 1.43
C LEU A 63 -15.09 1.79 1.75
N LYS A 64 -15.02 2.80 2.64
CA LYS A 64 -16.17 3.65 2.95
C LYS A 64 -16.75 4.34 1.72
N ARG A 65 -15.90 4.92 0.88
CA ARG A 65 -16.35 5.56 -0.38
C ARG A 65 -17.00 4.56 -1.34
N ALA A 66 -16.53 3.32 -1.38
CA ALA A 66 -17.12 2.28 -2.20
C ALA A 66 -18.51 1.89 -1.67
N GLU A 67 -18.66 1.71 -0.35
CA GLU A 67 -19.94 1.46 0.32
C GLU A 67 -20.94 2.62 0.10
N ASP A 68 -20.46 3.87 0.18
CA ASP A 68 -21.32 5.04 -0.06
C ASP A 68 -21.78 5.11 -1.52
N ARG A 69 -20.90 4.75 -2.48
CA ARG A 69 -21.26 4.66 -3.91
C ARG A 69 -22.26 3.53 -4.18
N SER A 70 -22.09 2.35 -3.59
CA SER A 70 -23.02 1.23 -3.78
C SER A 70 -24.40 1.53 -3.19
N LYS A 71 -24.45 2.13 -1.99
CA LYS A 71 -25.71 2.62 -1.41
C LYS A 71 -26.39 3.66 -2.29
N LYS A 72 -25.63 4.58 -2.89
CA LYS A 72 -26.16 5.59 -3.81
C LYS A 72 -26.72 4.97 -5.10
N GLN A 73 -26.09 3.91 -5.62
CA GLN A 73 -26.62 3.16 -6.76
C GLN A 73 -27.91 2.42 -6.40
N ALA A 74 -27.96 1.73 -5.25
CA ALA A 74 -29.15 1.02 -4.78
C ALA A 74 -30.34 1.96 -4.50
N LYS A 75 -30.07 3.20 -4.08
CA LYS A 75 -31.10 4.22 -3.81
C LYS A 75 -31.50 5.05 -5.03
N LYS A 76 -30.84 4.89 -6.19
CA LYS A 76 -31.21 5.61 -7.41
C LYS A 76 -32.48 4.95 -7.95
N PRO A 77 -33.65 5.61 -7.91
CA PRO A 77 -34.85 5.04 -8.50
C PRO A 77 -34.60 4.83 -10.00
N ALA A 78 -35.00 3.67 -10.52
CA ALA A 78 -35.01 3.40 -11.94
C ALA A 78 -35.89 4.46 -12.61
N ALA A 79 -35.27 5.45 -13.24
CA ALA A 79 -35.97 6.30 -14.19
C ALA A 79 -36.37 5.39 -15.37
N SER A 80 -37.59 4.87 -15.29
CA SER A 80 -38.48 4.46 -16.38
C SER A 80 -37.80 3.84 -17.60
N ALA A 81 -37.77 2.51 -17.60
CA ALA A 81 -38.02 1.76 -18.82
C ALA A 81 -39.46 2.07 -19.26
N ASP A 82 -39.63 2.95 -20.25
CA ASP A 82 -40.85 3.03 -21.03
C ASP A 82 -40.66 2.08 -22.23
N GLN A 83 -41.23 0.89 -22.12
CA GLN A 83 -41.47 0.01 -23.26
C GLN A 83 -42.82 0.42 -23.86
N PRO A 84 -42.92 0.74 -25.16
CA PRO A 84 -44.20 0.58 -25.83
C PRO A 84 -44.34 -0.89 -26.24
N GLU A 85 -45.04 -1.67 -25.40
CA GLU A 85 -45.61 -2.96 -25.81
C GLU A 85 -46.93 -2.74 -26.58
N VAL A 86 -46.93 -3.25 -27.82
CA VAL A 86 -48.00 -3.96 -28.56
C VAL A 86 -49.32 -3.24 -28.85
N VAL A 87 -49.64 -3.04 -30.15
CA VAL A 87 -50.96 -3.37 -30.73
C VAL A 87 -50.81 -3.80 -32.22
N GLU A 88 -51.07 -5.08 -32.48
CA GLU A 88 -51.36 -5.68 -33.79
C GLU A 88 -52.68 -5.16 -34.39
N SER A 89 -52.85 -5.30 -35.71
CA SER A 89 -54.08 -5.17 -36.54
C SER A 89 -54.42 -3.81 -37.20
N ARG A 90 -53.97 -3.64 -38.45
CA ARG A 90 -54.79 -3.30 -39.63
C ARG A 90 -54.05 -3.65 -40.92
#